data_AF-A0A0D2ZY98-F1
#
_entry.id   AF-A0A0D2ZY98-F1
#
_cell.length_a   1.000
_cell.length_b   1.000
_cell.length_c   1.000
_cell.angle_alpha   90.00
_cell.angle_beta   90.00
_cell.angle_gamma   90.00
#
_symmetry.space_group_name_H-M   'P 1'
#
loop_
_entity.id
_entity.type
_entity.pdbx_description
1 polymer ?
#
loop_
_entity_poly.entity_id
_entity_poly.type
_entity_poly.pdbx_seq_one_letter_code
_entity_poly.pdbx_strand_id
1 'polypeptide(L)'
;MAWATPVSKDVEAPVNISTLMIVYVALAVGSSVCILVRATLLVTAGYKTATELFHKMHHCIFRSPMSFFDSTPSGRIMNRASTDQSAVDLDIPYQFGLVAITVIQLIGIIGVMSQVSWLVFLVFIPVVAASIWYQRYYIAAARELSRLVG
;
A
#
# COMPACT_ATOMS: atom_id res chain seq x y z
N MET A 1 -1.95 -29.20 4.08
CA MET A 1 -2.24 -30.18 3.02
C MET A 1 -1.75 -31.59 3.37
N ALA A 2 -0.51 -31.78 3.83
CA ALA A 2 0.02 -33.11 4.18
C ALA A 2 -0.69 -33.84 5.34
N TRP A 3 -1.41 -33.12 6.20
CA TRP A 3 -2.15 -33.71 7.34
C TRP A 3 -3.59 -34.12 6.99
N ALA A 4 -4.09 -33.73 5.81
CA ALA A 4 -5.47 -33.96 5.38
C ALA A 4 -5.62 -35.13 4.38
N THR A 5 -4.50 -35.60 3.82
CA THR A 5 -4.46 -36.76 2.92
C THR A 5 -4.09 -38.02 3.71
N PRO A 6 -4.87 -39.12 3.62
CA PRO A 6 -4.58 -40.33 4.38
C PRO A 6 -3.26 -40.96 3.91
N VAL A 7 -2.42 -41.36 4.88
CA VAL A 7 -1.09 -41.96 4.66
C VAL A 7 -1.18 -43.41 4.14
N SER A 8 -2.30 -44.10 4.36
CA SER A 8 -2.62 -45.43 3.82
C SER A 8 -4.10 -45.52 3.42
N LYS A 9 -4.45 -46.44 2.50
CA LYS A 9 -5.83 -46.71 2.04
C LYS A 9 -6.78 -47.15 3.16
N ASP A 10 -6.24 -47.59 4.29
CA ASP A 10 -7.00 -48.17 5.42
C ASP A 10 -7.36 -47.14 6.50
N VAL A 11 -6.96 -45.86 6.33
CA VAL A 11 -7.24 -44.78 7.28
C VAL A 11 -8.27 -43.83 6.67
N GLU A 12 -9.46 -43.75 7.28
CA GLU A 12 -10.45 -42.75 6.90
C GLU A 12 -9.88 -41.34 7.09
N ALA A 13 -10.01 -40.51 6.05
CA ALA A 13 -9.57 -39.14 6.13
C ALA A 13 -10.36 -38.41 7.24
N PRO A 14 -9.71 -37.63 8.12
CA PRO A 14 -10.41 -36.95 9.21
C PRO A 14 -11.42 -35.90 8.72
N VAL A 15 -11.35 -35.51 7.44
CA VAL A 15 -12.23 -34.51 6.82
C VAL A 15 -12.57 -34.94 5.38
N ASN A 16 -13.85 -34.82 5.02
CA ASN A 16 -14.30 -35.08 3.65
C ASN A 16 -13.65 -34.12 2.65
N ILE A 17 -13.21 -34.67 1.50
CA ILE A 17 -12.60 -33.91 0.39
C ILE A 17 -13.52 -32.81 -0.12
N SER A 18 -14.83 -33.07 -0.15
CA SER A 18 -15.86 -32.09 -0.53
C SER A 18 -15.85 -30.86 0.39
N THR A 19 -15.74 -31.06 1.71
CA THR A 19 -15.65 -29.97 2.69
C THR A 19 -14.38 -29.14 2.50
N LEU A 20 -13.23 -29.78 2.25
CA LEU A 20 -11.97 -29.07 1.97
C LEU A 20 -12.05 -28.21 0.71
N MET A 21 -12.65 -28.74 -0.36
CA MET A 21 -12.85 -28.02 -1.62
C MET A 21 -13.76 -26.80 -1.42
N ILE A 22 -14.87 -26.95 -0.68
CA ILE A 22 -15.80 -25.84 -0.39
C ILE A 22 -15.08 -24.72 0.38
N VAL A 23 -14.30 -25.07 1.42
CA VAL A 23 -13.55 -24.08 2.20
C VAL A 23 -12.51 -23.37 1.35
N TYR A 24 -11.78 -24.10 0.50
CA TYR A 24 -10.80 -23.51 -0.41
C TYR A 24 -11.44 -22.51 -1.38
N VAL A 25 -12.55 -22.89 -2.02
CA VAL A 25 -13.29 -22.01 -2.93
C VAL A 25 -13.83 -20.79 -2.18
N ALA A 26 -14.38 -20.96 -0.98
CA ALA A 26 -14.87 -19.85 -0.16
C ALA A 26 -13.75 -18.85 0.19
N LEU A 27 -12.56 -19.33 0.57
CA LEU A 27 -11.39 -18.50 0.84
C LEU A 27 -10.88 -17.79 -0.42
N ALA A 28 -10.87 -18.47 -1.56
CA ALA A 28 -10.46 -17.89 -2.84
C ALA A 28 -11.42 -16.77 -3.28
N VAL A 29 -12.73 -16.99 -3.18
CA VAL A 29 -13.75 -15.97 -3.48
C VAL A 29 -13.64 -14.80 -2.49
N GLY A 30 -13.50 -15.09 -1.19
CA GLY A 30 -13.34 -14.05 -0.16
C GLY A 30 -12.11 -13.19 -0.40
N SER A 31 -10.96 -13.79 -0.72
CA SER A 31 -9.73 -13.05 -1.00
C SER A 31 -9.84 -12.19 -2.27
N SER A 32 -10.48 -12.70 -3.33
CA SER A 32 -10.76 -11.93 -4.55
C SER A 32 -11.63 -10.69 -4.24
N VAL A 33 -12.70 -10.86 -3.47
CA VAL A 33 -13.56 -9.74 -3.04
C VAL A 33 -12.77 -8.72 -2.21
N CYS A 34 -11.93 -9.16 -1.27
CA CYS A 34 -11.07 -8.26 -0.51
C CYS A 34 -10.11 -7.45 -1.40
N ILE A 35 -9.52 -8.07 -2.42
CA ILE A 35 -8.66 -7.39 -3.39
C ILE A 35 -9.46 -6.33 -4.16
N LEU A 36 -10.67 -6.67 -4.62
CA LEU A 36 -11.54 -5.73 -5.33
C LEU A 36 -11.93 -4.54 -4.46
N VAL A 37 -12.40 -4.79 -3.23
CA VAL A 37 -12.76 -3.72 -2.27
C VAL A 37 -11.56 -2.81 -1.99
N ARG A 38 -10.39 -3.39 -1.76
CA ARG A 38 -9.17 -2.62 -1.53
C ARG A 38 -8.81 -1.75 -2.74
N ALA A 39 -8.87 -2.30 -3.95
CA ALA A 39 -8.54 -1.58 -5.17
C ALA A 39 -9.52 -0.42 -5.42
N THR A 40 -10.83 -0.63 -5.24
CA THR A 40 -11.83 0.43 -5.42
C THR A 40 -11.73 1.51 -4.35
N LEU A 41 -11.48 1.15 -3.09
CA LEU A 41 -11.23 2.12 -2.02
C LEU A 41 -9.99 2.98 -2.31
N LEU A 42 -8.90 2.36 -2.78
CA LEU A 42 -7.66 3.06 -3.11
C LEU A 42 -7.88 4.09 -4.23
N VAL A 43 -8.53 3.67 -5.32
CA VAL A 43 -8.80 4.54 -6.47
C VAL A 43 -9.76 5.67 -6.11
N THR A 44 -10.84 5.37 -5.38
CA THR A 44 -11.80 6.40 -4.96
C THR A 44 -11.19 7.42 -4.00
N ALA A 45 -10.37 6.97 -3.05
CA ALA A 45 -9.66 7.85 -2.13
C ALA A 45 -8.61 8.71 -2.86
N GLY A 46 -7.84 8.11 -3.77
CA GLY A 46 -6.85 8.81 -4.60
C GLY A 46 -7.51 9.88 -5.47
N TYR A 47 -8.54 9.50 -6.23
CA TYR A 47 -9.30 10.41 -7.08
C TYR A 47 -9.90 11.58 -6.31
N LYS A 48 -10.56 11.31 -5.17
CA LYS A 48 -11.17 12.35 -4.35
C LYS A 48 -10.11 13.30 -3.79
N THR A 49 -9.01 12.77 -3.28
CA THR A 49 -7.93 13.58 -2.71
C THR A 49 -7.30 14.48 -3.77
N ALA A 50 -7.02 13.95 -4.94
CA ALA A 50 -6.39 14.70 -6.02
C ALA A 50 -7.32 15.80 -6.57
N THR A 51 -8.61 15.51 -6.70
CA THR A 51 -9.64 16.48 -7.10
C THR A 51 -9.79 17.62 -6.08
N GLU A 52 -9.78 17.31 -4.79
CA GLU A 52 -9.84 18.31 -3.72
C GLU A 52 -8.58 19.20 -3.71
N LEU A 53 -7.40 18.61 -3.92
CA LEU A 53 -6.15 19.36 -4.03
C LEU A 53 -6.16 20.30 -5.23
N PHE A 54 -6.63 19.82 -6.39
CA PHE A 54 -6.74 20.64 -7.59
C PHE A 54 -7.70 21.82 -7.40
N HIS A 55 -8.90 21.58 -6.87
CA HIS A 55 -9.87 22.65 -6.62
C HIS A 55 -9.35 23.70 -5.64
N LYS A 56 -8.68 23.27 -4.55
CA LYS A 56 -8.07 24.20 -3.58
C LYS A 56 -6.96 25.02 -4.21
N MET A 57 -6.07 24.39 -4.98
CA MET A 57 -5.00 25.08 -5.69
C MET A 57 -5.57 26.10 -6.66
N HIS A 58 -6.54 25.71 -7.49
CA HIS A 58 -7.21 26.58 -8.43
C HIS A 58 -7.84 27.78 -7.71
N HIS A 59 -8.64 27.54 -6.68
CA HIS A 59 -9.28 28.62 -5.90
C HIS A 59 -8.27 29.58 -5.26
N CYS A 60 -7.14 29.09 -4.76
CA CYS A 60 -6.07 29.92 -4.20
C CYS A 60 -5.38 30.78 -5.27
N ILE A 61 -5.15 30.25 -6.48
CA ILE A 61 -4.55 31.00 -7.59
C ILE A 61 -5.44 32.18 -7.98
N PHE A 62 -6.74 31.94 -8.19
CA PHE A 62 -7.68 33.01 -8.59
C PHE A 62 -7.85 34.10 -7.53
N ARG A 63 -7.58 33.79 -6.26
CA ARG A 63 -7.71 34.74 -5.16
C ARG A 63 -6.38 35.39 -4.75
N SER A 64 -5.30 35.10 -5.48
CA SER A 64 -4.00 35.69 -5.22
C SER A 64 -3.91 37.13 -5.79
N PRO A 65 -3.19 38.03 -5.10
CA PRO A 65 -3.02 39.42 -5.56
C PRO A 65 -2.12 39.48 -6.80
N MET A 66 -2.23 40.56 -7.59
CA MET A 66 -1.42 40.72 -8.81
C MET A 66 0.10 40.63 -8.54
N SER A 67 0.55 41.10 -7.38
CA SER A 67 1.96 41.01 -6.95
C SER A 67 2.51 39.58 -6.87
N PHE A 68 1.64 38.58 -6.63
CA PHE A 68 2.03 37.17 -6.68
C PHE A 68 2.40 36.73 -8.09
N PHE A 69 1.63 37.17 -9.09
CA PHE A 69 1.86 36.86 -10.50
C PHE A 69 3.07 37.60 -11.08
N ASP A 70 3.37 38.80 -10.58
CA ASP A 70 4.56 39.54 -10.98
C ASP A 70 5.85 38.91 -10.41
N SER A 71 5.77 38.36 -9.19
CA SER A 71 6.92 37.73 -8.52
C SER A 71 7.13 36.26 -8.91
N THR A 72 6.07 35.59 -9.36
CA THR A 72 6.09 34.15 -9.66
C THR A 72 5.96 33.92 -11.16
N PRO A 73 6.96 33.33 -11.83
CA PRO A 73 6.87 33.09 -13.26
C PRO A 73 5.71 32.15 -13.58
N SER A 74 4.95 32.47 -14.63
CA SER A 74 3.78 31.71 -15.08
C SER A 74 4.09 30.23 -15.32
N GLY A 75 5.30 29.92 -15.82
CA GLY A 75 5.76 28.55 -16.01
C GLY A 75 5.81 27.72 -14.71
N ARG A 76 6.10 28.33 -13.56
CA ARG A 76 6.09 27.62 -12.27
C ARG A 76 4.68 27.28 -11.82
N ILE A 77 3.72 28.18 -12.05
CA ILE A 77 2.30 27.97 -11.74
C ILE A 77 1.76 26.85 -12.63
N MET A 78 2.09 26.89 -13.92
CA MET A 78 1.69 25.86 -14.89
C MET A 78 2.29 24.50 -14.52
N ASN A 79 3.57 24.41 -14.17
CA ASN A 79 4.20 23.13 -13.80
C ASN A 79 3.56 22.50 -12.55
N ARG A 80 3.13 23.32 -11.57
CA ARG A 80 2.37 22.82 -10.41
C ARG A 80 0.99 22.30 -10.81
N ALA A 81 0.30 23.00 -11.71
CA ALA A 81 -1.02 22.62 -12.18
C ALA A 81 -1.01 21.42 -13.15
N SER A 82 0.11 21.15 -13.81
CA SER A 82 0.26 20.04 -14.76
C SER A 82 1.06 18.88 -14.18
N THR A 83 2.36 19.08 -13.95
CA THR A 83 3.32 18.01 -13.65
C THR A 83 3.14 17.52 -12.23
N ASP A 84 3.09 18.44 -11.26
CA ASP A 84 2.90 18.07 -9.86
C ASP A 84 1.50 17.47 -9.65
N GLN A 85 0.47 18.01 -10.31
CA GLN A 85 -0.88 17.44 -10.25
C GLN A 85 -0.94 16.04 -10.88
N SER A 86 -0.30 15.81 -12.02
CA SER A 86 -0.23 14.48 -12.66
C SER A 86 0.44 13.45 -11.74
N ALA A 87 1.50 13.84 -11.01
CA ALA A 87 2.13 12.98 -10.01
C ALA A 87 1.18 12.66 -8.84
N VAL A 88 0.36 13.63 -8.40
CA VAL A 88 -0.67 13.41 -7.37
C VAL A 88 -1.80 12.52 -7.89
N ASP A 89 -2.17 12.63 -9.16
CA ASP A 89 -3.26 11.88 -9.77
C ASP A 89 -2.87 10.41 -10.02
N LEU A 90 -1.62 10.14 -10.42
CA LEU A 90 -1.18 8.82 -10.89
C LEU A 90 -0.16 8.16 -9.96
N ASP A 91 0.91 8.86 -9.61
CA ASP A 91 2.03 8.26 -8.89
C ASP A 91 1.70 8.03 -7.40
N ILE A 92 1.08 9.01 -6.73
CA ILE A 92 0.76 8.88 -5.30
C ILE A 92 -0.18 7.70 -5.03
N PRO A 93 -1.33 7.53 -5.73
CA PRO A 93 -2.21 6.39 -5.49
C PRO A 93 -1.54 5.06 -5.81
N TYR A 94 -0.69 5.02 -6.85
CA TYR A 94 0.06 3.83 -7.22
C TYR A 94 1.03 3.40 -6.12
N GLN A 95 1.88 4.32 -5.64
CA GLN A 95 2.84 4.04 -4.57
C GLN A 95 2.15 3.69 -3.25
N PHE A 96 1.08 4.41 -2.90
CA PHE A 96 0.29 4.10 -1.71
C PHE A 96 -0.36 2.71 -1.81
N GLY A 97 -0.80 2.32 -3.01
CA GLY A 97 -1.25 0.97 -3.32
C GLY A 97 -0.17 -0.08 -3.08
N LEU A 98 1.06 0.13 -3.53
CA LEU A 98 2.15 -0.81 -3.28
C LEU A 98 2.45 -0.97 -1.79
N VAL A 99 2.58 0.15 -1.06
CA VAL A 99 2.82 0.15 0.39
C VAL A 99 1.72 -0.60 1.12
N ALA A 100 0.45 -0.37 0.76
CA ALA A 100 -0.67 -1.06 1.38
C ALA A 100 -0.66 -2.58 1.11
N ILE A 101 -0.22 -3.06 -0.07
CA ILE A 101 -0.05 -4.51 -0.32
C ILE A 101 0.98 -5.06 0.65
N THR A 102 2.16 -4.46 0.68
CA THR A 102 3.31 -4.97 1.44
C THR A 102 3.02 -4.97 2.94
N VAL A 103 2.37 -3.93 3.47
CA VAL A 103 1.99 -3.87 4.89
C VAL A 103 0.96 -4.95 5.25
N ILE A 104 -0.09 -5.11 4.46
CA ILE A 104 -1.11 -6.15 4.69
C ILE A 104 -0.47 -7.54 4.64
N GLN A 105 0.39 -7.78 3.65
CA GLN A 105 1.10 -9.04 3.50
C GLN A 105 2.04 -9.31 4.68
N LEU A 106 2.79 -8.31 5.14
CA LEU A 106 3.69 -8.44 6.28
C LEU A 106 2.92 -8.78 7.56
N ILE A 107 1.82 -8.08 7.83
CA ILE A 107 0.94 -8.37 8.97
C ILE A 107 0.37 -9.79 8.86
N GLY A 108 -0.07 -10.21 7.67
CA GLY A 108 -0.57 -11.56 7.43
C GLY A 108 0.47 -12.64 7.71
N ILE A 109 1.71 -12.44 7.25
CA ILE A 109 2.84 -13.35 7.53
C ILE A 109 3.10 -13.44 9.03
N ILE A 110 3.19 -12.30 9.72
CA ILE A 110 3.40 -12.27 11.18
C ILE A 110 2.27 -13.00 11.91
N GLY A 111 1.02 -12.74 11.52
CA GLY A 111 -0.16 -13.39 12.10
C GLY A 111 -0.13 -14.91 11.95
N VAL A 112 0.12 -15.42 10.73
CA VAL A 112 0.19 -16.86 10.48
C VAL A 112 1.36 -17.50 11.23
N MET A 113 2.54 -16.88 11.21
CA MET A 113 3.71 -17.42 11.90
C MET A 113 3.54 -17.44 13.42
N SER A 114 2.81 -16.47 13.98
CA SER A 114 2.53 -16.44 15.41
C SER A 114 1.69 -17.61 15.92
N GLN A 115 0.81 -18.16 15.06
CA GLN A 115 0.02 -19.35 15.40
C GLN A 115 0.88 -20.60 15.51
N VAL A 116 1.97 -20.67 14.74
CA VAL A 116 2.90 -21.82 14.75
C VAL A 116 3.90 -21.70 15.91
N SER A 117 4.43 -20.50 16.17
CA SER A 117 5.38 -20.27 17.25
C SER A 117 5.31 -18.84 17.79
N TRP A 118 4.99 -18.69 19.07
CA TRP A 118 4.89 -17.39 19.73
C TRP A 118 6.26 -16.67 19.81
N LEU A 119 7.37 -17.43 19.83
CA LEU A 119 8.74 -16.90 19.93
C LEU A 119 9.12 -16.03 18.72
N VAL A 120 8.40 -16.16 17.61
CA VAL A 120 8.61 -15.36 16.40
C VAL A 120 8.43 -13.85 16.70
N PHE A 121 7.55 -13.47 17.62
CA PHE A 121 7.38 -12.05 18.01
C PHE A 121 8.65 -11.44 18.59
N LEU A 122 9.39 -12.20 19.41
CA LEU A 122 10.63 -11.72 20.02
C LEU A 122 11.71 -11.41 18.99
N VAL A 123 11.68 -12.07 17.83
CA VAL A 123 12.61 -11.82 16.72
C VAL A 123 12.12 -10.67 15.83
N PHE A 124 10.82 -10.57 15.58
CA PHE A 124 10.27 -9.51 14.73
C PHE A 124 10.43 -8.12 15.34
N ILE A 125 10.27 -7.97 16.66
CA ILE A 125 10.40 -6.67 17.35
C ILE A 125 11.77 -6.00 17.07
N PRO A 126 12.92 -6.63 17.33
CA PRO A 126 14.22 -6.01 17.07
C PRO A 126 14.48 -5.82 15.57
N VAL A 127 13.99 -6.71 14.70
CA VAL A 127 14.14 -6.58 13.24
C VAL A 127 13.39 -5.36 12.71
N VAL A 128 12.14 -5.16 13.15
CA VAL A 128 11.34 -3.99 12.76
C VAL A 128 11.97 -2.71 13.31
N ALA A 129 12.43 -2.71 14.56
CA ALA A 129 13.12 -1.57 15.15
C ALA A 129 14.40 -1.20 14.38
N ALA A 130 15.24 -2.19 14.06
CA ALA A 130 16.44 -2.00 13.24
C ALA A 130 16.11 -1.51 11.83
N SER A 131 15.05 -2.05 11.21
CA SER A 131 14.58 -1.63 9.89
C SER A 131 14.11 -0.18 9.88
N ILE A 132 13.35 0.24 10.91
CA ILE A 132 12.91 1.64 11.05
C ILE A 132 14.11 2.57 11.25
N TRP A 133 15.08 2.17 12.08
CA TRP A 133 16.30 2.95 12.28
C TRP A 133 17.09 3.11 10.97
N TYR A 134 17.31 2.01 10.25
CA TYR A 134 17.98 2.01 8.96
C TYR A 134 17.22 2.83 7.92
N GLN A 135 15.89 2.70 7.85
CA GLN A 135 15.04 3.46 6.95
C GLN A 135 15.16 4.97 7.21
N ARG A 136 15.19 5.42 8.48
CA ARG A 136 15.34 6.84 8.80
C ARG A 136 16.68 7.40 8.33
N TYR A 137 17.76 6.65 8.51
CA TYR A 137 19.09 7.04 8.03
C TYR A 137 19.15 7.07 6.49
N TYR A 138 18.68 6.00 5.85
CA TYR A 138 18.67 5.87 4.39
C TYR A 138 17.82 6.95 3.70
N ILE A 139 16.63 7.26 4.23
CA ILE A 139 15.74 8.27 3.64
C ILE A 139 16.41 9.66 3.60
N ALA A 140 17.15 10.03 4.65
CA ALA A 140 17.84 11.32 4.65
C ALA A 140 18.87 11.41 3.52
N ALA A 141 19.70 10.38 3.37
CA ALA A 141 20.69 10.30 2.29
C ALA A 141 20.04 10.20 0.90
N ALA A 142 19.00 9.38 0.75
CA ALA A 142 18.30 9.18 -0.51
C ALA A 142 17.61 10.46 -1.01
N ARG A 143 17.04 11.27 -0.10
CA ARG A 143 16.45 12.57 -0.47
C ARG A 143 17.49 13.52 -1.04
N GLU A 144 18.64 13.67 -0.38
CA GLU A 144 19.70 14.55 -0.87
C GLU A 144 20.26 14.05 -2.21
N LEU A 145 20.42 12.73 -2.38
CA LEU A 145 20.80 12.16 -3.67
C LEU A 145 19.77 12.46 -4.76
N SER A 146 18.47 12.31 -4.47
CA SER A 146 17.41 12.61 -5.44
C SER A 146 17.37 14.09 -5.85
N ARG A 147 17.77 15.01 -4.97
CA ARG A 147 17.88 16.45 -5.25
C ARG A 147 19.12 16.83 -6.06
N LEU A 148 20.13 15.97 -6.11
CA LEU A 148 21.34 16.17 -6.93
C LEU A 148 21.15 15.63 -8.36
N VAL A 149 20.32 14.60 -8.50
CA VAL A 149 20.04 13.95 -9.79
C VAL A 149 18.88 14.62 -10.53
N GLY A 150 17.87 15.11 -9.80
CA GLY A 150 16.73 15.85 -10.35
C GLY A 150 16.93 17.35 -10.31
#